data_AF-A0A1H9Q983-F1
#
_entry.id   AF-A0A1H9Q983-F1
#
_cell.length_a   1.000
_cell.length_b   1.000
_cell.length_c   1.000
_cell.angle_alpha   90.00
_cell.angle_beta   90.00
_cell.angle_gamma   90.00
#
_symmetry.space_group_name_H-M   'P 1'
#
loop_
_entity.id
_entity.type
_entity.pdbx_description
1 polymer ?
#
loop_
_entity_poly.entity_id
_entity_poly.type
_entity_poly.pdbx_seq_one_letter_code
_entity_poly.pdbx_strand_id
1 'polypeptide(L)'
;MYYAIRTWHGTHLYFDEVGRRIKHGMVEGLHRLLMVFVEGDSFRFDIDPRDSSPAVAALIDGSFEVSRSGLEFSLKTSGWMCADSNGEVPLDRPSIGGWELFTLEAYGEVAPRLGLSIKFLTIPKSVEYIGKIPKIINQVFLSHPFSDDLPEALRENISSLKESNPSFSHRLWTNEAVLEAIKDWFGFEVLSAFLRINPRYGAARADFFRYALMYHSGGVYLDLKSHAAGLDQLIRADDEYIISTWSEHERTIGIGMHPELSGSKHGELLQWFLIARPRHKFLEAVLELILTNITRYSRKEFGVGWMGVLKTTGPIPYTLAVNDILEDHPHRLVAYEEVGLIYSRVHKQLPGNHYKDLSDDVVL
;
A
#
# COMPACT_ATOMS: atom_id res chain seq x y z
N MET A 1 8.99 -8.71 6.79
CA MET A 1 8.18 -9.95 6.68
C MET A 1 9.02 -10.95 5.90
N TYR A 2 9.24 -12.16 6.43
CA TYR A 2 10.17 -13.15 5.87
C TYR A 2 9.42 -14.12 4.96
N TYR A 3 9.97 -14.43 3.78
CA TYR A 3 9.37 -15.38 2.85
C TYR A 3 10.47 -16.11 2.05
N ALA A 4 10.80 -17.32 2.48
CA ALA A 4 11.42 -18.33 1.62
C ALA A 4 11.23 -19.71 2.25
N ILE A 5 10.95 -20.72 1.43
CA ILE A 5 11.06 -22.13 1.81
C ILE A 5 12.14 -22.74 0.92
N ARG A 6 13.24 -23.18 1.53
CA ARG A 6 14.27 -24.01 0.91
C ARG A 6 13.99 -25.45 1.30
N THR A 7 13.61 -26.31 0.35
CA THR A 7 13.50 -27.75 0.62
C THR A 7 14.85 -28.44 0.36
N TRP A 8 15.08 -29.58 1.01
CA TRP A 8 16.35 -30.32 0.99
C TRP A 8 16.81 -30.74 -0.42
N HIS A 9 15.91 -30.74 -1.41
CA HIS A 9 16.20 -31.07 -2.81
C HIS A 9 16.48 -29.84 -3.69
N GLY A 10 16.77 -28.67 -3.11
CA GLY A 10 17.14 -27.48 -3.88
C GLY A 10 16.00 -26.87 -4.69
N THR A 11 14.75 -27.25 -4.40
CA THR A 11 13.58 -26.63 -5.01
C THR A 11 13.23 -25.36 -4.23
N HIS A 12 13.31 -24.22 -4.91
CA HIS A 12 12.92 -22.94 -4.33
C HIS A 12 11.44 -22.68 -4.60
N LEU A 13 10.69 -22.36 -3.55
CA LEU A 13 9.29 -21.97 -3.67
C LEU A 13 9.16 -20.53 -3.21
N TYR A 14 8.83 -19.67 -4.17
CA TYR A 14 8.67 -18.24 -3.96
C TYR A 14 7.18 -17.95 -3.78
N PHE A 15 6.86 -17.19 -2.74
CA PHE A 15 5.50 -16.83 -2.42
C PHE A 15 5.41 -15.32 -2.20
N ASP A 16 4.28 -14.75 -2.60
CA ASP A 16 3.94 -13.37 -2.25
C ASP A 16 3.46 -13.27 -0.80
N GLU A 17 3.17 -12.06 -0.33
CA GLU A 17 2.89 -11.81 1.09
C GLU A 17 1.50 -12.28 1.56
N VAL A 18 0.71 -12.99 0.72
CA VAL A 18 -0.41 -13.85 1.17
C VAL A 18 -0.28 -15.29 0.71
N GLY A 19 0.94 -15.74 0.43
CA GLY A 19 1.19 -17.12 0.13
C GLY A 19 0.72 -17.55 -1.25
N ARG A 20 0.58 -16.66 -2.24
CA ARG A 20 0.40 -17.16 -3.61
C ARG A 20 1.75 -17.52 -4.19
N ARG A 21 1.85 -18.72 -4.75
CA ARG A 21 3.06 -19.22 -5.40
C ARG A 21 3.42 -18.36 -6.61
N ILE A 22 4.57 -17.70 -6.56
CA ILE A 22 5.16 -16.97 -7.68
C ILE A 22 5.81 -18.01 -8.61
N LYS A 23 5.24 -18.20 -9.80
CA LYS A 23 5.68 -19.23 -10.76
C LYS A 23 7.01 -18.83 -11.42
N HIS A 24 8.09 -19.55 -11.13
CA HIS A 24 9.23 -19.66 -12.03
C HIS A 24 9.70 -21.11 -12.14
N GLY A 25 9.78 -21.60 -13.39
CA GLY A 25 10.15 -22.98 -13.73
C GLY A 25 9.02 -23.99 -13.55
N MET A 26 8.49 -24.53 -14.66
CA MET A 26 7.79 -25.82 -14.58
C MET A 26 8.81 -26.88 -14.16
N VAL A 27 8.60 -27.49 -13.01
CA VAL A 27 8.89 -28.90 -12.83
C VAL A 27 7.54 -29.59 -12.96
N GLU A 28 7.30 -30.26 -14.09
CA GLU A 28 6.16 -31.16 -14.21
C GLU A 28 6.24 -32.19 -13.07
N GLY A 29 5.19 -32.28 -12.24
CA GLY A 29 5.06 -33.31 -11.21
C GLY A 29 4.74 -32.85 -9.78
N LEU A 30 4.93 -31.57 -9.43
CA LEU A 30 4.63 -31.08 -8.07
C LEU A 30 3.19 -30.57 -7.95
N HIS A 31 2.26 -31.49 -7.78
CA HIS A 31 0.96 -31.21 -7.17
C HIS A 31 1.06 -31.46 -5.68
N ARG A 32 0.52 -30.51 -4.89
CA ARG A 32 0.30 -30.52 -3.43
C ARG A 32 1.46 -29.90 -2.65
N LEU A 33 1.25 -28.66 -2.21
CA LEU A 33 2.18 -28.00 -1.32
C LEU A 33 1.45 -27.16 -0.28
N LEU A 34 1.93 -27.29 0.95
CA LEU A 34 1.41 -26.72 2.17
C LEU A 34 2.20 -25.47 2.53
N MET A 35 1.52 -24.37 2.84
CA MET A 35 2.16 -23.07 3.07
C MET A 35 2.17 -22.74 4.56
N VAL A 36 3.15 -21.96 5.03
CA VAL A 36 3.30 -21.60 6.44
C VAL A 36 3.59 -20.11 6.56
N PHE A 37 2.69 -19.34 7.14
CA PHE A 37 2.92 -17.94 7.53
C PHE A 37 3.32 -17.88 8.99
N VAL A 38 4.21 -16.96 9.34
CA VAL A 38 4.64 -16.74 10.72
C VAL A 38 4.32 -15.31 11.13
N GLU A 39 3.44 -15.15 12.12
CA GLU A 39 3.18 -13.88 12.79
C GLU A 39 3.50 -14.05 14.29
N GLY A 40 4.65 -13.52 14.71
CA GLY A 40 5.22 -13.83 16.03
C GLY A 40 5.61 -15.30 16.15
N ASP A 41 5.03 -16.02 17.12
CA ASP A 41 5.15 -17.47 17.28
C ASP A 41 3.98 -18.26 16.68
N SER A 42 3.07 -17.57 15.95
CA SER A 42 1.86 -18.17 15.40
C SER A 42 2.07 -18.60 13.96
N PHE A 43 1.57 -19.78 13.60
CA PHE A 43 1.63 -20.32 12.24
C PHE A 43 0.25 -20.26 11.57
N ARG A 44 0.19 -19.85 10.30
CA ARG A 44 -1.00 -20.02 9.46
C ARG A 44 -0.68 -20.94 8.30
N PHE A 45 -1.56 -21.91 8.03
CA PHE A 45 -1.40 -22.81 6.90
C PHE A 45 -2.40 -22.46 5.81
N ASP A 46 -1.94 -22.44 4.56
CA ASP A 46 -2.85 -22.40 3.40
C ASP A 46 -2.74 -23.75 2.68
N ILE A 47 -3.90 -24.38 2.58
CA ILE A 47 -4.10 -25.79 2.30
C ILE A 47 -4.87 -25.87 0.98
N ASP A 48 -4.37 -26.61 0.00
CA ASP A 48 -5.13 -26.86 -1.22
C ASP A 48 -6.44 -27.59 -0.84
N PRO A 49 -7.62 -27.01 -1.10
CA PRO A 49 -8.90 -27.59 -0.69
C PRO A 49 -9.20 -28.93 -1.38
N ARG A 50 -8.40 -29.34 -2.37
CA ARG A 50 -8.50 -30.64 -3.06
C ARG A 50 -7.60 -31.72 -2.44
N ASP A 51 -6.72 -31.35 -1.50
CA ASP A 51 -5.81 -32.28 -0.83
C ASP A 51 -6.47 -32.83 0.44
N SER A 52 -6.69 -34.14 0.44
CA SER A 52 -7.30 -34.90 1.54
C SER A 52 -6.30 -35.85 2.20
N SER A 53 -5.00 -35.59 2.05
CA SER A 53 -3.96 -36.41 2.64
C SER A 53 -4.03 -36.40 4.18
N PRO A 54 -3.55 -37.48 4.83
CA PRO A 54 -3.45 -37.53 6.30
C PRO A 54 -2.65 -36.35 6.89
N ALA A 55 -1.74 -35.77 6.11
CA ALA A 55 -0.98 -34.58 6.49
C ALA A 55 -1.86 -33.32 6.58
N VAL A 56 -2.69 -33.09 5.56
CA VAL A 56 -3.67 -31.99 5.57
C VAL A 56 -4.69 -32.19 6.68
N ALA A 57 -5.14 -33.42 6.91
CA ALA A 57 -6.01 -33.75 8.04
C ALA A 57 -5.35 -33.39 9.37
N ALA A 58 -4.07 -33.76 9.57
CA ALA A 58 -3.33 -33.47 10.79
C ALA A 58 -3.15 -31.96 11.06
N LEU A 59 -3.06 -31.14 10.01
CA LEU A 59 -2.94 -29.69 10.14
C LEU A 59 -4.28 -29.01 10.41
N ILE A 60 -5.36 -29.54 9.84
CA ILE A 60 -6.72 -29.08 10.08
C ILE A 60 -7.17 -29.43 11.52
N ASP A 61 -6.83 -30.62 12.01
CA ASP A 61 -7.22 -31.09 13.34
C ASP A 61 -6.22 -30.73 14.46
N GLY A 62 -5.06 -30.17 14.09
CA GLY A 62 -4.03 -29.70 15.03
C GLY A 62 -3.11 -30.80 15.58
N SER A 63 -3.11 -32.01 15.00
CA SER A 63 -2.26 -33.13 15.42
C SER A 63 -0.84 -33.09 14.82
N PHE A 64 -0.12 -31.98 15.03
CA PHE A 64 1.27 -31.79 14.61
C PHE A 64 2.15 -31.13 15.69
N GLU A 65 3.45 -31.42 15.67
CA GLU A 65 4.46 -30.79 16.53
C GLU A 65 5.30 -29.80 15.70
N VAL A 66 5.57 -28.61 16.27
CA VAL A 66 6.51 -27.64 15.70
C VAL A 66 7.76 -27.58 16.57
N SER A 67 8.94 -27.62 15.97
CA SER A 67 10.20 -27.36 16.66
C SER A 67 10.98 -26.25 15.96
N ARG A 68 11.77 -25.48 16.72
CA ARG A 68 12.54 -24.33 16.24
C ARG A 68 13.98 -24.41 16.72
N SER A 69 14.92 -24.14 15.81
CA SER A 69 16.35 -23.98 16.08
C SER A 69 16.86 -22.74 15.34
N GLY A 70 16.97 -21.60 16.03
CA GLY A 70 17.36 -20.34 15.40
C GLY A 70 16.31 -19.81 14.41
N LEU A 71 16.68 -19.72 13.13
CA LEU A 71 15.80 -19.38 12.00
C LEU A 71 15.23 -20.62 11.29
N GLU A 72 15.57 -21.81 11.77
CA GLU A 72 15.11 -23.08 11.23
C GLU A 72 13.89 -23.55 12.01
N PHE A 73 12.89 -24.01 11.28
CA PHE A 73 11.68 -24.59 11.83
C PHE A 73 11.50 -25.99 11.27
N SER A 74 10.88 -26.88 12.05
CA SER A 74 10.53 -28.24 11.63
C SER A 74 9.10 -28.57 12.05
N LEU A 75 8.38 -29.28 11.19
CA LEU A 75 7.05 -29.81 11.47
C LEU A 75 7.11 -31.34 11.57
N LYS A 76 6.31 -31.93 12.46
CA LYS A 76 6.23 -33.39 12.63
C LYS A 76 4.77 -33.82 12.82
N THR A 77 4.33 -34.80 12.02
CA THR A 77 2.98 -35.40 12.08
C THR A 77 3.10 -36.93 12.13
N SER A 78 1.97 -37.62 12.33
CA SER A 78 1.90 -39.10 12.40
C SER A 78 1.67 -39.79 11.04
N GLY A 79 1.47 -39.02 9.95
CA GLY A 79 1.09 -39.50 8.61
C GLY A 79 2.04 -39.08 7.48
N TRP A 80 1.95 -39.77 6.34
CA TRP A 80 2.87 -39.64 5.19
C TRP A 80 2.98 -38.21 4.63
N MET A 81 4.21 -37.70 4.51
CA MET A 81 4.58 -36.52 3.73
C MET A 81 5.92 -36.76 3.04
N CYS A 82 5.86 -37.39 1.86
CA CYS A 82 6.82 -37.39 0.76
C CYS A 82 6.77 -38.75 0.07
N ALA A 83 6.56 -38.73 -1.23
CA ALA A 83 6.96 -39.79 -2.12
C ALA A 83 8.17 -39.25 -2.88
N ASP A 84 9.17 -40.07 -3.17
CA ASP A 84 10.26 -39.63 -4.05
C ASP A 84 9.71 -39.17 -5.41
N SER A 85 10.56 -38.67 -6.31
CA SER A 85 10.12 -38.21 -7.64
C SER A 85 9.36 -39.28 -8.45
N ASN A 86 9.39 -40.55 -8.02
CA ASN A 86 8.72 -41.69 -8.63
C ASN A 86 7.57 -42.28 -7.79
N GLY A 87 7.29 -41.75 -6.58
CA GLY A 87 6.20 -42.24 -5.74
C GLY A 87 6.59 -43.27 -4.67
N GLU A 88 7.87 -43.61 -4.49
CA GLU A 88 8.31 -44.62 -3.51
C GLU A 88 8.73 -44.00 -2.16
N VAL A 89 8.59 -44.78 -1.08
CA VAL A 89 8.95 -44.37 0.29
C VAL A 89 10.10 -45.22 0.82
N PRO A 90 11.30 -44.66 1.04
CA PRO A 90 12.40 -45.39 1.66
C PRO A 90 12.06 -45.78 3.11
N LEU A 91 12.32 -47.05 3.46
CA LEU A 91 11.80 -47.72 4.65
C LEU A 91 12.55 -47.42 5.98
N ASP A 92 13.58 -46.57 6.00
CA ASP A 92 14.38 -46.34 7.22
C ASP A 92 14.00 -45.04 7.95
N ARG A 93 13.00 -45.16 8.83
CA ARG A 93 12.36 -44.04 9.56
C ARG A 93 13.11 -43.50 10.80
N PRO A 94 14.00 -44.23 11.49
CA PRO A 94 14.71 -43.67 12.65
C PRO A 94 15.96 -42.85 12.33
N SER A 95 16.52 -42.95 11.11
CA SER A 95 17.80 -42.32 10.73
C SER A 95 17.67 -40.92 10.14
N ILE A 96 16.46 -40.50 9.78
CA ILE A 96 16.15 -39.19 9.21
C ILE A 96 15.71 -38.27 10.36
N GLY A 97 16.53 -37.26 10.68
CA GLY A 97 16.21 -36.23 11.67
C GLY A 97 15.00 -35.37 11.29
N GLY A 98 14.74 -34.27 12.03
CA GLY A 98 13.59 -33.37 11.83
C GLY A 98 13.22 -33.14 10.35
N TRP A 99 11.95 -33.38 10.02
CA TRP A 99 11.55 -33.98 8.75
C TRP A 99 11.26 -33.02 7.60
N GLU A 100 11.31 -31.71 7.83
CA GLU A 100 11.53 -30.69 6.80
C GLU A 100 12.26 -29.52 7.49
N LEU A 101 13.54 -29.33 7.17
CA LEU A 101 14.29 -28.15 7.61
C LEU A 101 13.99 -27.04 6.60
N PHE A 102 13.30 -25.99 7.02
CA PHE A 102 13.14 -24.79 6.19
C PHE A 102 13.77 -23.58 6.88
N THR A 103 14.42 -22.75 6.08
CA THR A 103 15.04 -21.49 6.51
C THR A 103 14.26 -20.33 5.93
N LEU A 104 13.86 -19.40 6.80
CA LEU A 104 13.23 -18.15 6.39
C LEU A 104 14.29 -17.18 5.85
N GLU A 105 14.15 -16.74 4.61
CA GLU A 105 14.98 -15.67 4.03
C GLU A 105 14.14 -14.41 3.76
N ALA A 106 14.77 -13.24 3.82
CA ALA A 106 14.10 -11.97 3.54
C ALA A 106 14.00 -11.74 2.02
N TYR A 107 12.80 -11.46 1.51
CA TYR A 107 12.54 -11.25 0.08
C TYR A 107 13.49 -10.22 -0.57
N GLY A 108 13.80 -9.13 0.15
CA GLY A 108 14.70 -8.08 -0.30
C GLY A 108 16.16 -8.52 -0.52
N GLU A 109 16.60 -9.61 0.12
CA GLU A 109 17.95 -10.17 -0.06
C GLU A 109 18.02 -11.17 -1.23
N VAL A 110 16.88 -11.79 -1.56
CA VAL A 110 16.79 -12.90 -2.53
C VAL A 110 16.49 -12.38 -3.94
N ALA A 111 15.61 -11.40 -4.09
CA ALA A 111 15.20 -10.87 -5.40
C ALA A 111 16.37 -10.40 -6.29
N PRO A 112 17.39 -9.69 -5.77
CA PRO A 112 18.54 -9.27 -6.58
C PRO A 112 19.44 -10.42 -7.03
N ARG A 113 19.60 -11.47 -6.20
CA ARG A 113 20.50 -12.60 -6.47
C ARG A 113 20.01 -13.50 -7.60
N LEU A 114 18.69 -13.55 -7.81
CA LEU A 114 18.05 -14.42 -8.80
C LEU A 114 17.80 -13.75 -10.16
N GLY A 115 18.29 -12.52 -10.36
CA GLY A 115 18.04 -11.78 -11.59
C GLY A 115 16.56 -11.45 -11.81
N LEU A 116 15.75 -11.47 -10.75
CA LEU A 116 14.39 -10.93 -10.76
C LEU A 116 14.51 -9.41 -10.90
N SER A 117 14.52 -8.96 -12.15
CA SER A 117 14.27 -7.56 -12.48
C SER A 117 12.93 -7.21 -11.85
N ILE A 118 12.94 -6.24 -10.92
CA ILE A 118 11.73 -5.49 -10.59
C ILE A 118 11.36 -4.74 -11.87
N LYS A 119 10.75 -5.44 -12.84
CA LYS A 119 9.97 -4.78 -13.86
C LYS A 119 8.84 -4.16 -13.08
N PHE A 120 9.00 -2.86 -12.82
CA PHE A 120 8.03 -2.02 -12.12
C PHE A 120 6.64 -2.46 -12.52
N LEU A 121 5.97 -3.07 -11.55
CA LEU A 121 4.54 -3.20 -11.41
C LEU A 121 3.81 -2.89 -12.71
N THR A 122 3.49 -3.91 -13.50
CA THR A 122 2.31 -3.81 -14.35
C THR A 122 1.12 -3.69 -13.41
N ILE A 123 0.89 -2.48 -12.87
CA ILE A 123 -0.41 -2.07 -12.38
C ILE A 123 -1.34 -2.48 -13.50
N PRO A 124 -2.28 -3.41 -13.28
CA PRO A 124 -3.04 -3.99 -14.38
C PRO A 124 -3.63 -2.87 -15.22
N LYS A 125 -3.09 -2.68 -16.43
CA LYS A 125 -3.67 -1.81 -17.45
C LYS A 125 -4.98 -2.47 -17.84
N SER A 126 -6.01 -2.15 -17.10
CA SER A 126 -7.37 -2.60 -17.34
C SER A 126 -8.18 -1.42 -17.83
N VAL A 127 -8.97 -1.71 -18.86
CA VAL A 127 -9.91 -0.89 -19.64
C VAL A 127 -9.98 0.58 -19.21
N GLU A 128 -9.60 1.45 -20.13
CA GLU A 128 -9.76 2.91 -20.03
C GLU A 128 -11.15 3.24 -19.47
N TYR A 129 -11.19 3.77 -18.25
CA TYR A 129 -12.44 4.20 -17.64
C TYR A 129 -12.90 5.50 -18.32
N ILE A 130 -13.80 5.36 -19.29
CA ILE A 130 -14.52 6.48 -19.89
C ILE A 130 -15.67 6.83 -18.93
N GLY A 131 -15.37 7.52 -17.84
CA GLY A 131 -16.41 7.90 -16.90
C GLY A 131 -16.10 9.17 -16.12
N LYS A 132 -17.18 9.77 -15.63
CA LYS A 132 -17.22 11.03 -14.89
C LYS A 132 -16.62 10.86 -13.50
N ILE A 133 -16.29 11.98 -12.85
CA ILE A 133 -15.90 12.03 -11.43
C ILE A 133 -17.06 11.49 -10.56
N PRO A 134 -16.88 10.36 -9.85
CA PRO A 134 -17.92 9.79 -9.00
C PRO A 134 -18.34 10.70 -7.84
N LYS A 135 -19.62 10.67 -7.47
CA LYS A 135 -20.15 11.43 -6.32
C LYS A 135 -19.90 10.72 -4.98
N ILE A 136 -18.63 10.61 -4.64
CA ILE A 136 -18.15 10.06 -3.36
C ILE A 136 -17.05 10.95 -2.79
N ILE A 137 -17.19 11.27 -1.51
CA ILE A 137 -16.16 11.93 -0.70
C ILE A 137 -15.42 10.85 0.08
N ASN A 138 -14.11 10.82 -0.05
CA ASN A 138 -13.22 9.91 0.63
C ASN A 138 -12.35 10.69 1.61
N GLN A 139 -12.22 10.17 2.83
CA GLN A 139 -11.26 10.64 3.82
C GLN A 139 -10.55 9.46 4.45
N VAL A 140 -9.34 9.68 4.94
CA VAL A 140 -8.48 8.62 5.49
C VAL A 140 -8.14 8.96 6.94
N PHE A 141 -8.30 7.98 7.84
CA PHE A 141 -7.90 8.07 9.22
C PHE A 141 -6.95 6.92 9.54
N LEU A 142 -5.65 7.22 9.52
CA LEU A 142 -4.60 6.29 9.91
C LEU A 142 -4.02 6.70 11.26
N SER A 143 -4.07 5.79 12.22
CA SER A 143 -3.55 6.00 13.57
C SER A 143 -2.37 5.07 13.86
N HIS A 144 -1.47 5.51 14.75
CA HIS A 144 -0.41 4.69 15.30
C HIS A 144 -0.13 5.07 16.78
N PRO A 145 -0.28 4.15 17.75
CA PRO A 145 -0.77 2.78 17.59
C PRO A 145 -2.20 2.76 17.00
N PHE A 146 -2.60 1.62 16.43
CA PHE A 146 -3.89 1.51 15.74
C PHE A 146 -5.04 1.77 16.71
N SER A 147 -5.97 2.60 16.27
CA SER A 147 -7.15 3.03 17.00
C SER A 147 -8.20 3.53 16.01
N ASP A 148 -9.43 3.05 16.18
CA ASP A 148 -10.61 3.55 15.48
C ASP A 148 -11.28 4.71 16.22
N ASP A 149 -10.72 5.17 17.35
CA ASP A 149 -11.28 6.30 18.10
C ASP A 149 -11.00 7.62 17.37
N LEU A 150 -11.96 8.01 16.55
CA LEU A 150 -11.93 9.25 15.78
C LEU A 150 -12.24 10.45 16.69
N PRO A 151 -11.34 11.42 16.90
CA PRO A 151 -11.59 12.58 17.76
C PRO A 151 -12.91 13.32 17.44
N GLU A 152 -13.60 13.82 18.47
CA GLU A 152 -14.93 14.44 18.31
C GLU A 152 -14.95 15.58 17.27
N ALA A 153 -13.95 16.46 17.30
CA ALA A 153 -13.84 17.55 16.33
C ALA A 153 -13.74 17.06 14.87
N LEU A 154 -13.18 15.86 14.64
CA LEU A 154 -13.15 15.23 13.31
C LEU A 154 -14.50 14.59 12.97
N ARG A 155 -15.19 13.98 13.94
CA ARG A 155 -16.58 13.49 13.75
C ARG A 155 -17.52 14.63 13.37
N GLU A 156 -17.46 15.76 14.08
CA GLU A 156 -18.23 16.97 13.77
C GLU A 156 -17.91 17.52 12.37
N ASN A 157 -16.63 17.58 12.00
CA ASN A 157 -16.22 18.02 10.66
C ASN A 157 -16.77 17.10 9.55
N ILE A 158 -16.73 15.78 9.76
CA ILE A 158 -17.30 14.80 8.82
C ILE A 158 -18.82 14.96 8.70
N SER A 159 -19.53 15.11 9.82
CA SER A 159 -20.99 15.31 9.80
C SER A 159 -21.36 16.57 9.03
N SER A 160 -20.70 17.69 9.32
CA SER A 160 -20.90 18.96 8.59
C SER A 160 -20.57 18.83 7.10
N LEU A 161 -19.54 18.05 6.74
CA LEU A 161 -19.15 17.81 5.35
C LEU A 161 -20.23 17.05 4.57
N LYS A 162 -20.85 16.04 5.20
CA LYS A 162 -21.97 15.28 4.62
C LYS A 162 -23.20 16.17 4.43
N GLU A 163 -23.53 16.98 5.44
CA GLU A 163 -24.67 17.92 5.39
C GLU A 163 -24.52 18.96 4.28
N SER A 164 -23.28 19.43 4.04
CA SER A 164 -22.99 20.42 3.00
C SER A 164 -22.96 19.83 1.58
N ASN A 165 -22.94 18.50 1.44
CA ASN A 165 -22.86 17.80 0.16
C ASN A 165 -23.80 16.57 0.13
N PRO A 166 -25.13 16.75 0.29
CA PRO A 166 -26.07 15.64 0.46
C PRO A 166 -26.20 14.73 -0.77
N SER A 167 -25.75 15.19 -1.95
CA SER A 167 -25.72 14.39 -3.18
C SER A 167 -24.49 13.48 -3.29
N PHE A 168 -23.52 13.61 -2.38
CA PHE A 168 -22.31 12.80 -2.33
C PHE A 168 -22.41 11.77 -1.21
N SER A 169 -22.06 10.52 -1.55
CA SER A 169 -21.76 9.53 -0.52
C SER A 169 -20.45 9.87 0.19
N HIS A 170 -20.24 9.39 1.41
CA HIS A 170 -19.00 9.61 2.15
C HIS A 170 -18.44 8.28 2.67
N ARG A 171 -17.13 8.10 2.55
CA ARG A 171 -16.39 6.94 3.04
C ARG A 171 -15.16 7.38 3.83
N LEU A 172 -15.05 6.87 5.06
CA LEU A 172 -13.85 6.95 5.89
C LEU A 172 -13.07 5.64 5.78
N TRP A 173 -11.78 5.73 5.50
CA TRP A 173 -10.87 4.59 5.37
C TRP A 173 -9.97 4.48 6.60
N THR A 174 -10.00 3.32 7.27
CA THR A 174 -9.19 2.99 8.45
C THR A 174 -8.00 2.10 8.08
N ASN A 175 -7.11 1.84 9.04
CA ASN A 175 -5.88 1.07 8.85
C ASN A 175 -6.11 -0.28 8.14
N GLU A 176 -7.04 -1.10 8.61
CA GLU A 176 -7.35 -2.42 8.06
C GLU A 176 -7.95 -2.32 6.66
N ALA A 177 -8.93 -1.42 6.49
CA ALA A 177 -9.59 -1.21 5.21
C ALA A 177 -8.61 -0.74 4.11
N VAL A 178 -7.58 0.04 4.48
CA VAL A 178 -6.51 0.45 3.58
C VAL A 178 -5.66 -0.74 3.12
N LEU A 179 -5.28 -1.62 4.05
CA LEU A 179 -4.45 -2.79 3.74
C LEU A 179 -5.19 -3.76 2.81
N GLU A 180 -6.44 -4.06 3.12
CA GLU A 180 -7.31 -4.91 2.29
C GLU A 180 -7.49 -4.32 0.89
N ALA A 181 -7.78 -3.01 0.82
CA ALA A 181 -7.98 -2.33 -0.46
C ALA A 181 -6.74 -2.34 -1.34
N ILE A 182 -5.56 -2.01 -0.81
CA ILE A 182 -4.33 -2.02 -1.62
C ILE A 182 -4.06 -3.43 -2.16
N LYS A 183 -4.18 -4.45 -1.31
CA LYS A 183 -4.03 -5.86 -1.69
C LYS A 183 -5.00 -6.27 -2.80
N ASP A 184 -6.28 -5.94 -2.65
CA ASP A 184 -7.31 -6.37 -3.58
C ASP A 184 -7.22 -5.64 -4.92
N TRP A 185 -6.82 -4.36 -4.92
CA TRP A 185 -6.74 -3.53 -6.11
C TRP A 185 -5.45 -3.70 -6.89
N PHE A 186 -4.34 -3.92 -6.20
CA PHE A 186 -3.00 -3.80 -6.77
C PHE A 186 -2.08 -4.99 -6.48
N GLY A 187 -2.51 -5.96 -5.66
CA GLY A 187 -1.73 -7.13 -5.33
C GLY A 187 -0.70 -6.91 -4.22
N PHE A 188 0.12 -7.93 -3.98
CA PHE A 188 1.07 -7.95 -2.87
C PHE A 188 2.27 -7.08 -3.07
N GLU A 189 2.70 -6.89 -4.30
CA GLU A 189 3.88 -6.10 -4.61
C GLU A 189 3.66 -4.64 -4.20
N VAL A 190 2.47 -4.09 -4.45
CA VAL A 190 2.10 -2.72 -4.02
C VAL A 190 1.82 -2.67 -2.51
N LEU A 191 1.16 -3.69 -1.96
CA LEU A 191 0.96 -3.79 -0.50
C LEU A 191 2.29 -3.82 0.26
N SER A 192 3.26 -4.60 -0.23
CA SER A 192 4.61 -4.71 0.33
C SER A 192 5.32 -3.36 0.34
N ALA A 193 5.26 -2.62 -0.77
CA ALA A 193 5.81 -1.27 -0.84
C ALA A 193 5.16 -0.32 0.17
N PHE A 194 3.82 -0.38 0.32
CA PHE A 194 3.11 0.39 1.33
C PHE A 194 3.51 0.00 2.76
N LEU A 195 3.68 -1.29 3.04
CA LEU A 195 4.08 -1.81 4.36
C LEU A 195 5.52 -1.46 4.74
N ARG A 196 6.38 -1.16 3.76
CA ARG A 196 7.72 -0.61 4.02
C ARG A 196 7.68 0.83 4.54
N ILE A 197 6.60 1.58 4.31
CA ILE A 197 6.46 2.92 4.89
C ILE A 197 6.27 2.76 6.40
N ASN A 198 7.20 3.33 7.17
CA ASN A 198 7.22 3.25 8.62
C ASN A 198 5.87 3.75 9.20
N PRO A 199 5.19 2.93 10.03
CA PRO A 199 3.84 3.23 10.50
C PRO A 199 3.74 4.47 11.41
N ARG A 200 4.87 4.97 11.94
CA ARG A 200 4.93 6.26 12.64
C ARG A 200 4.73 7.46 11.71
N TYR A 201 4.97 7.28 10.41
CA TYR A 201 4.74 8.29 9.37
C TYR A 201 3.35 8.12 8.75
N GLY A 202 2.30 8.29 9.56
CA GLY A 202 0.91 8.20 9.12
C GLY A 202 0.59 9.12 7.93
N ALA A 203 1.23 10.30 7.85
CA ALA A 203 1.10 11.21 6.70
C ALA A 203 1.61 10.59 5.39
N ALA A 204 2.79 9.95 5.39
CA ALA A 204 3.32 9.31 4.19
C ALA A 204 2.44 8.14 3.71
N ARG A 205 1.88 7.38 4.67
CA ARG A 205 0.91 6.31 4.36
C ARG A 205 -0.39 6.87 3.79
N ALA A 206 -0.89 7.99 4.34
CA ALA A 206 -2.06 8.67 3.82
C ALA A 206 -1.81 9.26 2.42
N ASP A 207 -0.62 9.79 2.15
CA ASP A 207 -0.21 10.20 0.80
C ASP A 207 -0.24 9.03 -0.18
N PHE A 208 0.42 7.90 0.14
CA PHE A 208 0.38 6.73 -0.73
C PHE A 208 -1.06 6.30 -1.02
N PHE A 209 -1.87 6.14 0.04
CA PHE A 209 -3.20 5.59 -0.13
C PHE A 209 -4.16 6.56 -0.82
N ARG A 210 -4.04 7.89 -0.63
CA ARG A 210 -4.91 8.83 -1.34
C ARG A 210 -4.73 8.73 -2.85
N TYR A 211 -3.49 8.57 -3.34
CA TYR A 211 -3.29 8.40 -4.78
C TYR A 211 -3.79 7.04 -5.27
N ALA A 212 -3.54 5.97 -4.50
CA ALA A 212 -3.99 4.62 -4.82
C ALA A 212 -5.52 4.53 -4.90
N LEU A 213 -6.20 5.10 -3.90
CA LEU A 213 -7.64 5.23 -3.80
C LEU A 213 -8.20 6.04 -4.97
N MET A 214 -7.65 7.22 -5.23
CA MET A 214 -8.17 8.10 -6.28
C MET A 214 -7.91 7.54 -7.68
N TYR A 215 -6.80 6.82 -7.88
CA TYR A 215 -6.55 6.10 -9.13
C TYR A 215 -7.56 4.97 -9.32
N HIS A 216 -7.86 4.20 -8.28
CA HIS A 216 -8.81 3.09 -8.39
C HIS A 216 -10.27 3.56 -8.52
N SER A 217 -10.70 4.43 -7.61
CA SER A 217 -12.11 4.75 -7.36
C SER A 217 -12.53 6.15 -7.80
N GLY A 218 -11.57 7.07 -7.99
CA GLY A 218 -11.85 8.49 -8.22
C GLY A 218 -12.72 9.14 -7.14
N GLY A 219 -13.38 10.23 -7.52
CA GLY A 219 -14.33 10.99 -6.72
C GLY A 219 -13.70 12.25 -6.16
N VAL A 220 -13.91 12.49 -4.87
CA VAL A 220 -13.33 13.60 -4.11
C VAL A 220 -12.59 13.02 -2.92
N TYR A 221 -11.28 13.25 -2.81
CA TYR A 221 -10.52 13.03 -1.59
C TYR A 221 -10.33 14.37 -0.87
N LEU A 222 -10.46 14.36 0.45
CA LEU A 222 -10.15 15.49 1.33
C LEU A 222 -9.36 14.99 2.54
N ASP A 223 -8.33 15.74 2.95
CA ASP A 223 -7.70 15.54 4.25
C ASP A 223 -8.74 15.63 5.37
N LEU A 224 -8.51 14.89 6.45
CA LEU A 224 -9.52 14.68 7.50
C LEU A 224 -9.94 15.97 8.22
N LYS A 225 -9.06 16.98 8.24
CA LYS A 225 -9.31 18.31 8.81
C LYS A 225 -9.89 19.31 7.82
N SER A 226 -9.90 18.97 6.53
CA SER A 226 -10.39 19.80 5.45
C SER A 226 -11.90 19.67 5.30
N HIS A 227 -12.48 20.59 4.54
CA HIS A 227 -13.91 20.65 4.31
C HIS A 227 -14.18 21.14 2.87
N ALA A 228 -15.40 20.88 2.39
CA ALA A 228 -15.87 21.39 1.11
C ALA A 228 -17.37 21.65 1.19
N ALA A 229 -17.84 22.68 0.50
CA ALA A 229 -19.26 22.94 0.29
C ALA A 229 -19.52 23.25 -1.18
N GLY A 230 -20.66 22.80 -1.69
CA GLY A 230 -21.06 23.08 -3.07
C GLY A 230 -20.30 22.28 -4.13
N LEU A 231 -19.97 21.02 -3.84
CA LEU A 231 -19.27 20.15 -4.80
C LEU A 231 -20.06 19.94 -6.10
N ASP A 232 -21.40 20.00 -6.06
CA ASP A 232 -22.26 19.96 -7.26
C ASP A 232 -22.06 21.17 -8.18
N GLN A 233 -21.72 22.33 -7.63
CA GLN A 233 -21.44 23.54 -8.40
C GLN A 233 -19.98 23.59 -8.87
N LEU A 234 -19.07 23.04 -8.06
CA LEU A 234 -17.65 22.96 -8.40
C LEU A 234 -17.41 21.99 -9.55
N ILE A 235 -17.95 20.76 -9.49
CA ILE A 235 -17.61 19.67 -10.42
C ILE A 235 -18.51 19.70 -11.64
N ARG A 236 -17.91 19.94 -12.81
CA ARG A 236 -18.59 19.95 -14.11
C ARG A 236 -18.70 18.55 -14.68
N ALA A 237 -19.64 18.36 -15.59
CA ALA A 237 -19.94 17.04 -16.17
C ALA A 237 -18.79 16.48 -17.03
N ASP A 238 -17.93 17.36 -17.54
CA ASP A 238 -16.78 17.11 -18.41
C ASP A 238 -15.42 17.19 -17.68
N ASP A 239 -15.41 17.50 -16.37
CA ASP A 239 -14.16 17.47 -15.60
C ASP A 239 -13.63 16.03 -15.50
N GLU A 240 -12.34 15.85 -15.80
CA GLU A 240 -11.61 14.60 -15.54
C GLU A 240 -10.71 14.70 -14.32
N TYR A 241 -10.13 15.88 -14.09
CA TYR A 241 -9.28 16.18 -12.94
C TYR A 241 -9.35 17.68 -12.62
N ILE A 242 -9.51 18.02 -11.34
CA ILE A 242 -9.43 19.41 -10.86
C ILE A 242 -8.14 19.56 -10.05
N ILE A 243 -7.28 20.49 -10.49
CA ILE A 243 -6.03 20.84 -9.81
C ILE A 243 -6.15 22.24 -9.21
N SER A 244 -5.32 22.50 -8.21
CA SER A 244 -5.15 23.83 -7.63
C SER A 244 -3.73 24.00 -7.11
N THR A 245 -3.37 25.24 -6.80
CA THR A 245 -2.09 25.65 -6.21
C THR A 245 -2.38 26.43 -4.95
N TRP A 246 -1.36 26.64 -4.12
CA TRP A 246 -1.41 27.69 -3.10
C TRP A 246 -1.73 29.05 -3.74
N SER A 247 -2.41 29.90 -2.97
CA SER A 247 -2.70 31.28 -3.36
C SER A 247 -1.41 32.09 -3.52
N GLU A 248 -1.49 33.23 -4.20
CA GLU A 248 -0.35 34.14 -4.31
C GLU A 248 0.12 34.60 -2.93
N HIS A 249 -0.82 34.90 -2.03
CA HIS A 249 -0.50 35.30 -0.67
C HIS A 249 0.28 34.21 0.09
N GLU A 250 -0.17 32.95 0.04
CA GLU A 250 0.49 31.83 0.71
C GLU A 250 1.90 31.57 0.15
N ARG A 251 2.08 31.68 -1.17
CA ARG A 251 3.41 31.60 -1.79
C ARG A 251 4.33 32.71 -1.33
N THR A 252 3.83 33.95 -1.18
CA THR A 252 4.65 35.09 -0.73
C THR A 252 5.19 34.91 0.69
N ILE A 253 4.50 34.14 1.54
CA ILE A 253 4.94 33.79 2.90
C ILE A 253 5.66 32.43 2.97
N GLY A 254 5.97 31.84 1.81
CA GLY A 254 6.82 30.65 1.69
C GLY A 254 6.09 29.30 1.74
N ILE A 255 4.76 29.26 1.70
CA ILE A 255 3.99 28.01 1.69
C ILE A 255 4.16 27.32 0.33
N GLY A 256 4.42 26.01 0.35
CA GLY A 256 4.63 25.19 -0.86
C GLY A 256 5.91 25.50 -1.63
N MET A 257 6.84 26.28 -1.05
CA MET A 257 8.10 26.64 -1.69
C MET A 257 9.14 25.53 -1.45
N HIS A 258 9.35 24.69 -2.46
CA HIS A 258 10.32 23.60 -2.44
C HIS A 258 11.37 23.77 -3.54
N PRO A 259 12.68 23.66 -3.23
CA PRO A 259 13.74 23.73 -4.25
C PRO A 259 13.54 22.75 -5.40
N GLU A 260 13.02 21.55 -5.09
CA GLU A 260 12.70 20.49 -6.05
C GLU A 260 11.64 20.90 -7.08
N LEU A 261 10.80 21.89 -6.75
CA LEU A 261 9.70 22.36 -7.58
C LEU A 261 9.99 23.69 -8.28
N SER A 262 11.24 24.17 -8.24
CA SER A 262 11.64 25.43 -8.88
C SER A 262 11.41 25.48 -10.39
N GLY A 263 11.38 24.32 -11.05
CA GLY A 263 11.04 24.18 -12.48
C GLY A 263 9.56 23.91 -12.77
N SER A 264 8.70 23.77 -11.75
CA SER A 264 7.27 23.52 -11.94
C SER A 264 6.57 24.75 -12.50
N LYS A 265 5.69 24.55 -13.49
CA LYS A 265 4.96 25.64 -14.15
C LYS A 265 4.11 26.46 -13.18
N HIS A 266 3.56 25.78 -12.17
CA HIS A 266 2.59 26.33 -11.24
C HIS A 266 3.08 26.34 -9.77
N GLY A 267 4.34 25.96 -9.53
CA GLY A 267 4.84 25.66 -8.20
C GLY A 267 4.23 24.36 -7.66
N GLU A 268 4.05 24.26 -6.34
CA GLU A 268 3.40 23.10 -5.72
C GLU A 268 1.92 22.99 -6.10
N LEU A 269 1.54 21.81 -6.60
CA LEU A 269 0.15 21.42 -6.78
C LEU A 269 -0.41 20.86 -5.47
N LEU A 270 -1.64 21.25 -5.14
CA LEU A 270 -2.31 20.83 -3.91
C LEU A 270 -2.73 19.36 -3.99
N GLN A 271 -2.38 18.61 -2.94
CA GLN A 271 -2.75 17.21 -2.77
C GLN A 271 -3.51 16.91 -1.46
N TRP A 272 -3.74 17.91 -0.62
CA TRP A 272 -4.63 17.79 0.54
C TRP A 272 -6.10 17.57 0.12
N PHE A 273 -6.43 17.86 -1.14
CA PHE A 273 -7.60 17.36 -1.82
C PHE A 273 -7.22 16.80 -3.19
N LEU A 274 -8.01 15.87 -3.71
CA LEU A 274 -7.90 15.38 -5.08
C LEU A 274 -9.32 15.19 -5.62
N ILE A 275 -9.62 15.73 -6.80
CA ILE A 275 -10.93 15.55 -7.45
C ILE A 275 -10.68 15.02 -8.85
N ALA A 276 -11.00 13.75 -9.07
CA ALA A 276 -10.56 13.05 -10.27
C ALA A 276 -11.51 11.92 -10.66
N ARG A 277 -11.57 11.60 -11.95
CA ARG A 277 -12.13 10.33 -12.39
C ARG A 277 -11.18 9.17 -12.06
N PRO A 278 -11.69 7.94 -11.90
CA PRO A 278 -10.88 6.74 -11.86
C PRO A 278 -9.91 6.66 -13.04
N ARG A 279 -8.71 6.15 -12.78
CA ARG A 279 -7.66 5.84 -13.77
C ARG A 279 -7.10 7.06 -14.52
N HIS A 280 -7.21 8.25 -13.95
CA HIS A 280 -6.58 9.43 -14.53
C HIS A 280 -5.05 9.27 -14.59
N LYS A 281 -4.42 9.67 -15.70
CA LYS A 281 -2.99 9.47 -15.97
C LYS A 281 -2.04 10.15 -14.98
N PHE A 282 -2.48 11.29 -14.44
CA PHE A 282 -1.80 11.94 -13.32
C PHE A 282 -1.57 10.99 -12.14
N LEU A 283 -2.59 10.27 -11.69
CA LEU A 283 -2.47 9.41 -10.52
C LEU A 283 -1.69 8.13 -10.81
N GLU A 284 -1.72 7.65 -12.06
CA GLU A 284 -0.83 6.57 -12.51
C GLU A 284 0.65 6.99 -12.38
N ALA A 285 1.01 8.14 -12.95
CA ALA A 285 2.37 8.67 -12.90
C ALA A 285 2.84 8.93 -11.45
N VAL A 286 1.96 9.47 -10.62
CA VAL A 286 2.25 9.71 -9.19
C VAL A 286 2.51 8.38 -8.46
N LEU A 287 1.67 7.36 -8.67
CA LEU A 287 1.87 6.05 -8.07
C LEU A 287 3.19 5.40 -8.50
N GLU A 288 3.51 5.43 -9.80
CA GLU A 288 4.77 4.93 -10.33
C GLU A 288 5.98 5.64 -9.70
N LEU A 289 5.91 6.96 -9.55
CA LEU A 289 6.99 7.75 -8.95
C LEU A 289 7.15 7.44 -7.45
N ILE A 290 6.09 7.42 -6.65
CA ILE A 290 6.23 7.15 -5.21
C ILE A 290 6.67 5.70 -4.94
N LEU A 291 6.25 4.73 -5.76
CA LEU A 291 6.73 3.35 -5.68
C LEU A 291 8.23 3.26 -5.99
N THR A 292 8.70 4.05 -6.96
CA THR A 292 10.13 4.21 -7.26
C THR A 292 10.88 4.84 -6.10
N ASN A 293 10.33 5.90 -5.50
CA ASN A 293 10.92 6.57 -4.34
C ASN A 293 11.03 5.63 -3.14
N ILE A 294 9.99 4.86 -2.82
CA ILE A 294 10.00 3.86 -1.75
C ILE A 294 11.07 2.80 -2.01
N THR A 295 11.19 2.34 -3.25
CA THR A 295 12.19 1.34 -3.63
C THR A 295 13.62 1.85 -3.47
N ARG A 296 13.86 3.11 -3.83
CA ARG A 296 15.18 3.75 -3.81
C ARG A 296 15.49 4.53 -2.53
N TYR A 297 14.57 4.54 -1.56
CA TYR A 297 14.65 5.41 -0.41
C TYR A 297 16.00 5.27 0.31
N SER A 298 16.60 6.41 0.65
CA SER A 298 17.76 6.52 1.51
C SER A 298 17.70 7.83 2.28
N ARG A 299 18.19 7.84 3.54
CA ARG A 299 18.25 9.07 4.35
C ARG A 299 19.01 10.20 3.67
N LYS A 300 20.03 9.87 2.87
CA LYS A 300 20.86 10.87 2.19
C LYS A 300 20.09 11.61 1.10
N GLU A 301 19.27 10.90 0.33
CA GLU A 301 18.53 11.47 -0.81
C GLU A 301 17.19 12.09 -0.39
N PHE A 302 16.44 11.37 0.46
CA PHE A 302 15.08 11.73 0.83
C PHE A 302 14.98 12.43 2.20
N GLY A 303 15.93 12.19 3.10
CA GLY A 303 15.85 12.68 4.48
C GLY A 303 14.86 11.90 5.34
N VAL A 304 14.56 12.47 6.50
CA VAL A 304 13.62 11.93 7.50
C VAL A 304 12.64 13.03 7.94
N GLY A 305 11.71 12.70 8.82
CA GLY A 305 10.81 13.69 9.42
C GLY A 305 9.94 14.38 8.38
N TRP A 306 9.78 15.70 8.51
CA TRP A 306 9.05 16.50 7.53
C TRP A 306 9.54 16.26 6.09
N MET A 307 10.84 16.48 5.84
CA MET A 307 11.39 16.46 4.49
C MET A 307 11.36 15.07 3.86
N GLY A 308 11.56 14.03 4.67
CA GLY A 308 11.42 12.64 4.23
C GLY A 308 10.02 12.36 3.67
N VAL A 309 8.97 12.81 4.36
CA VAL A 309 7.59 12.67 3.88
C VAL A 309 7.37 13.44 2.58
N LEU A 310 7.75 14.73 2.55
CA LEU A 310 7.52 15.57 1.37
C LEU A 310 8.14 14.98 0.10
N LYS A 311 9.37 14.45 0.20
CA LYS A 311 10.12 13.92 -0.95
C LYS A 311 9.73 12.51 -1.35
N THR A 312 9.32 11.67 -0.39
CA THR A 312 9.06 10.25 -0.67
C THR A 312 7.67 10.04 -1.27
N THR A 313 6.64 10.53 -0.58
CA THR A 313 5.23 10.32 -0.95
C THR A 313 4.41 11.61 -1.04
N GLY A 314 4.92 12.72 -0.48
CA GLY A 314 4.16 13.95 -0.30
C GLY A 314 3.96 14.80 -1.57
N PRO A 315 3.84 16.13 -1.43
CA PRO A 315 3.43 17.00 -2.53
C PRO A 315 4.53 17.20 -3.59
N ILE A 316 5.80 16.92 -3.26
CA ILE A 316 6.91 17.04 -4.23
C ILE A 316 6.76 16.00 -5.34
N PRO A 317 6.75 14.67 -5.07
CA PRO A 317 6.56 13.69 -6.14
C PRO A 317 5.18 13.83 -6.81
N TYR A 318 4.13 14.24 -6.09
CA TYR A 318 2.85 14.55 -6.73
C TYR A 318 2.99 15.64 -7.79
N THR A 319 3.57 16.79 -7.42
CA THR A 319 3.74 17.92 -8.32
C THR A 319 4.63 17.55 -9.50
N LEU A 320 5.77 16.88 -9.27
CA LEU A 320 6.69 16.49 -10.33
C LEU A 320 6.02 15.56 -11.34
N ALA A 321 5.39 14.47 -10.87
CA ALA A 321 4.74 13.50 -11.76
C ALA A 321 3.59 14.10 -12.56
N VAL A 322 2.80 15.01 -11.96
CA VAL A 322 1.70 15.68 -12.68
C VAL A 322 2.23 16.73 -13.65
N ASN A 323 3.20 17.56 -13.24
CA ASN A 323 3.75 18.63 -14.07
C ASN A 323 4.39 18.09 -15.36
N ASP A 324 5.02 16.91 -15.31
CA ASP A 324 5.66 16.28 -16.46
C ASP A 324 4.70 15.93 -17.60
N ILE A 325 3.42 15.68 -17.30
CA ILE A 325 2.39 15.28 -18.27
C ILE A 325 1.16 16.20 -18.25
N LEU A 326 1.28 17.37 -17.62
CA LEU A 326 0.16 18.27 -17.31
C LEU A 326 -0.61 18.68 -18.57
N GLU A 327 0.10 19.09 -19.61
CA GLU A 327 -0.49 19.59 -20.86
C GLU A 327 -1.05 18.48 -21.76
N ASP A 328 -0.68 17.22 -21.49
CA ASP A 328 -1.07 16.07 -22.31
C ASP A 328 -2.42 15.46 -21.87
N HIS A 329 -2.98 15.92 -20.74
CA HIS A 329 -4.18 15.34 -20.14
C HIS A 329 -5.21 16.38 -19.70
N PRO A 330 -6.53 16.12 -19.93
CA PRO A 330 -7.59 17.05 -19.55
C PRO A 330 -7.61 17.34 -18.05
N HIS A 331 -7.58 18.61 -17.71
CA HIS A 331 -7.68 19.07 -16.33
C HIS A 331 -8.24 20.48 -16.27
N ARG A 332 -8.72 20.87 -15.09
CA ARG A 332 -9.13 22.24 -14.81
C ARG A 332 -8.39 22.78 -13.60
N LEU A 333 -7.72 23.91 -13.80
CA LEU A 333 -7.12 24.68 -12.72
C LEU A 333 -8.18 25.57 -12.05
N VAL A 334 -8.24 25.54 -10.72
CA VAL A 334 -9.12 26.39 -9.92
C VAL A 334 -8.35 27.06 -8.79
N ALA A 335 -8.81 28.24 -8.36
CA ALA A 335 -8.41 28.81 -7.07
C ALA A 335 -9.28 28.16 -5.98
N TYR A 336 -8.69 27.28 -5.16
CA TYR A 336 -9.48 26.47 -4.21
C TYR A 336 -10.29 27.33 -3.22
N GLU A 337 -9.77 28.51 -2.85
CA GLU A 337 -10.39 29.49 -1.97
C GLU A 337 -11.71 30.06 -2.51
N GLU A 338 -11.88 30.05 -3.83
CA GLU A 338 -13.04 30.62 -4.52
C GLU A 338 -14.12 29.58 -4.84
N VAL A 339 -13.81 28.29 -4.65
CA VAL A 339 -14.67 27.17 -5.09
C VAL A 339 -15.18 26.32 -3.94
N GLY A 340 -15.25 26.89 -2.73
CA GLY A 340 -15.84 26.24 -1.56
C GLY A 340 -14.98 25.14 -0.96
N LEU A 341 -13.70 25.03 -1.33
CA LEU A 341 -12.74 24.11 -0.70
C LEU A 341 -12.02 24.81 0.46
N ILE A 342 -11.95 24.16 1.61
CA ILE A 342 -11.43 24.74 2.86
C ILE A 342 -10.34 23.81 3.40
N TYR A 343 -9.10 24.31 3.44
CA TYR A 343 -7.94 23.50 3.79
C TYR A 343 -7.99 22.95 5.23
N SER A 344 -8.37 23.74 6.22
CA SER A 344 -8.49 23.25 7.61
C SER A 344 -9.56 24.00 8.39
N ARG A 345 -10.53 23.26 8.96
CA ARG A 345 -11.51 23.78 9.94
C ARG A 345 -11.21 23.35 11.37
N VAL A 346 -10.31 22.39 11.55
CA VAL A 346 -9.99 21.80 12.86
C VAL A 346 -8.64 22.33 13.34
N HIS A 347 -8.69 23.38 14.17
CA HIS A 347 -7.51 24.07 14.68
C HIS A 347 -6.94 23.48 15.98
N LYS A 348 -7.69 22.60 16.66
CA LYS A 348 -7.17 21.92 17.86
C LYS A 348 -6.03 20.97 17.46
N GLN A 349 -4.92 21.02 18.21
CA GLN A 349 -3.90 19.98 18.11
C GLN A 349 -4.56 18.63 18.42
N LEU A 350 -4.64 17.78 17.40
CA LEU A 350 -5.04 16.39 17.61
C LEU A 350 -3.90 15.71 18.37
N PRO A 351 -4.21 14.84 19.35
CA PRO A 351 -3.19 14.15 20.13
C PRO A 351 -2.31 13.28 19.23
N GLY A 352 -0.99 13.35 19.45
CA GLY A 352 0.01 12.57 18.72
C GLY A 352 1.27 13.38 18.40
N ASN A 353 2.44 12.74 18.42
CA ASN A 353 3.67 13.38 17.94
C ASN A 353 3.55 13.61 16.43
N HIS A 354 3.67 14.87 16.01
CA HIS A 354 3.63 15.21 14.60
C HIS A 354 4.86 14.60 13.91
N TYR A 355 4.68 13.99 12.74
CA TYR A 355 5.76 13.33 12.00
C TYR A 355 6.97 14.23 11.67
N LYS A 356 6.81 15.56 11.81
CA LYS A 356 7.76 16.58 11.41
C LYS A 356 9.10 16.42 12.12
N ASP A 357 9.06 15.99 13.38
CA ASP A 357 10.24 15.92 14.27
C ASP A 357 10.77 14.49 14.42
N LEU A 358 10.19 13.52 13.71
CA LEU A 358 10.67 12.14 13.73
C LEU A 358 12.01 12.03 13.00
N SER A 359 12.98 11.35 13.61
CA SER A 359 14.31 11.07 13.05
C SER A 359 14.49 9.64 12.54
N ASP A 360 13.46 8.81 12.68
CA ASP A 360 13.41 7.45 12.12
C ASP A 360 13.34 7.48 10.60
N ASP A 361 13.61 6.35 9.96
CA ASP A 361 13.42 6.24 8.52
C ASP A 361 11.94 6.30 8.14
N VAL A 362 11.64 7.01 7.05
CA VAL A 362 10.30 7.03 6.44
C VAL A 362 9.98 5.67 5.81
N VAL A 363 10.99 4.98 5.26
CA VAL A 363 10.87 3.65 4.66
C VAL A 363 11.86 2.69 5.34
N LEU A 364 11.36 1.54 5.78
CA LEU A 364 12.08 0.49 6.51
C LEU A 364 12.94 -0.41 5.61
#